data_AF-A0A0F9VUX1-F1
#
_entry.id   AF-A0A0F9VUX1-F1
#
_cell.length_a   1.000
_cell.length_b   1.000
_cell.length_c   1.000
_cell.angle_alpha   90.00
_cell.angle_beta   90.00
_cell.angle_gamma   90.00
#
_symmetry.space_group_name_H-M   'P 1'
#
loop_
_entity.id
_entity.type
_entity.pdbx_description
1 polymer ?
#
loop_
_entity_poly.entity_id
_entity_poly.type
_entity_poly.pdbx_seq_one_letter_code
_entity_poly.pdbx_strand_id
1 'polypeptide(L)'
;MLGIGALAFIFYLVFRPKYRDVSNEKPFLEIVNKKIVTKRPTLVLKYPGIPIKENYTFHLEDGNSFGINSDLEVLAEIPIGTEVSITKVELHTGRVSGTTSAYLFGKIYSADTQETYAFQCTWGDYHVLYEDKPFWTFEQAFWQDEPLTEKYYIKVP
;
A
#
# COMPACT_ATOMS: atom_id res chain seq x y z
N MET A 1 -14.81 -10.47 -37.90
CA MET A 1 -15.05 -9.92 -36.53
C MET A 1 -14.57 -10.83 -35.39
N LEU A 2 -14.51 -12.17 -35.53
CA LEU A 2 -14.00 -13.07 -34.47
C LEU A 2 -12.52 -12.81 -34.07
N GLY A 3 -11.64 -12.49 -35.03
CA GLY A 3 -10.21 -12.31 -34.75
C GLY A 3 -9.88 -11.09 -33.88
N ILE A 4 -10.63 -9.99 -34.02
CA ILE A 4 -10.44 -8.77 -33.21
C ILE A 4 -10.91 -9.00 -31.78
N GLY A 5 -12.04 -9.70 -31.60
CA GLY A 5 -12.54 -10.06 -30.26
C GLY A 5 -11.60 -11.01 -29.51
N ALA A 6 -11.05 -12.02 -30.18
CA ALA A 6 -10.07 -12.92 -29.59
C ALA A 6 -8.76 -12.20 -29.22
N LEU A 7 -8.29 -11.30 -30.08
CA LEU A 7 -7.08 -10.52 -29.81
C LEU A 7 -7.29 -9.55 -28.63
N ALA A 8 -8.43 -8.87 -28.57
CA ALA A 8 -8.79 -8.02 -27.44
C ALA A 8 -8.90 -8.81 -26.13
N PHE A 9 -9.46 -10.03 -26.18
CA PHE A 9 -9.56 -10.91 -25.01
C PHE A 9 -8.19 -11.41 -24.54
N ILE A 10 -7.28 -11.76 -25.45
CA ILE A 10 -5.90 -12.12 -25.10
C ILE A 10 -5.19 -10.92 -24.46
N PHE A 11 -5.29 -9.74 -25.05
CA PHE A 11 -4.71 -8.54 -24.46
C PHE A 11 -5.30 -8.23 -23.08
N TYR A 12 -6.61 -8.41 -22.92
CA TYR A 12 -7.26 -8.27 -21.62
C TYR A 12 -6.70 -9.21 -20.55
N LEU A 13 -6.45 -10.48 -20.90
CA LEU A 13 -5.86 -11.45 -19.97
C LEU A 13 -4.38 -11.15 -19.68
N VAL A 14 -3.63 -10.69 -20.68
CA VAL A 14 -2.18 -10.42 -20.58
C VAL A 14 -1.89 -9.14 -19.79
N PHE A 15 -2.68 -8.08 -19.97
CA PHE A 15 -2.45 -6.77 -19.35
C PHE A 15 -3.06 -6.60 -17.97
N ARG A 16 -3.85 -7.56 -17.48
CA ARG A 16 -4.39 -7.49 -16.12
C ARG A 16 -3.26 -7.51 -15.08
N PRO A 17 -3.23 -6.54 -14.14
CA PRO A 17 -2.32 -6.58 -13.00
C PRO A 17 -2.48 -7.89 -12.24
N LYS A 18 -1.35 -8.41 -11.75
CA LYS A 18 -1.37 -9.55 -10.83
C LYS A 18 -1.30 -9.07 -9.41
N TYR A 19 -2.08 -9.71 -8.54
CA TYR A 19 -2.07 -9.45 -7.11
C TYR A 19 -1.88 -10.76 -6.34
N ARG A 20 -1.22 -10.68 -5.18
CA ARG A 20 -1.04 -11.79 -4.24
C ARG A 20 -1.22 -11.30 -2.82
N ASP A 21 -2.08 -11.97 -2.06
CA ASP A 21 -2.22 -11.72 -0.62
C ASP A 21 -0.96 -12.18 0.11
N VAL A 22 -0.40 -11.29 0.92
CA VAL A 22 0.80 -11.52 1.74
C VAL A 22 0.58 -11.18 3.20
N SER A 23 -0.68 -11.09 3.63
CA SER A 23 -1.08 -10.69 4.98
C SER A 23 -0.52 -11.61 6.08
N ASN A 24 -0.21 -12.86 5.73
CA ASN A 24 0.32 -13.87 6.65
C ASN A 24 1.84 -14.07 6.56
N GLU A 25 2.55 -13.21 5.82
CA GLU A 25 4.02 -13.26 5.68
C GLU A 25 4.68 -12.15 6.50
N LYS A 26 5.92 -12.37 6.95
CA LYS A 26 6.69 -11.31 7.61
C LYS A 26 7.12 -10.24 6.59
N PRO A 27 7.11 -8.95 6.97
CA PRO A 27 6.78 -8.41 8.30
C PRO A 27 5.29 -8.14 8.51
N PHE A 28 4.44 -8.32 7.49
CA PHE A 28 3.03 -7.94 7.51
C PHE A 28 2.20 -8.66 8.58
N LEU A 29 2.52 -9.91 8.91
CA LEU A 29 1.82 -10.68 9.95
C LEU A 29 1.86 -10.01 11.34
N GLU A 30 2.86 -9.15 11.58
CA GLU A 30 3.05 -8.45 12.85
C GLU A 30 2.15 -7.20 12.98
N ILE A 31 1.53 -6.77 11.88
CA ILE A 31 0.68 -5.56 11.84
C ILE A 31 -0.76 -5.86 11.41
N VAL A 32 -0.98 -6.91 10.61
CA VAL A 32 -2.31 -7.27 10.13
C VAL A 32 -3.19 -7.79 11.26
N ASN A 33 -4.39 -7.22 11.38
CA ASN A 33 -5.36 -7.50 12.45
C ASN A 33 -4.77 -7.29 13.86
N LYS A 34 -3.75 -6.44 13.98
CA LYS A 34 -3.16 -6.03 15.25
C LYS A 34 -3.57 -4.60 15.57
N LYS A 35 -3.51 -4.26 16.86
CA LYS A 35 -3.69 -2.90 17.33
C LYS A 35 -2.39 -2.14 17.13
N ILE A 36 -2.32 -1.29 16.11
CA ILE A 36 -1.20 -0.37 15.89
C ILE A 36 -1.68 1.07 16.11
N VAL A 37 -0.74 1.95 16.46
CA VAL A 37 -1.02 3.36 16.73
C VAL A 37 -0.08 4.25 15.92
N THR A 38 -0.57 5.40 15.47
CA THR A 38 0.27 6.41 14.83
C THR A 38 1.32 6.94 15.81
N LYS A 39 2.55 7.08 15.34
CA LYS A 39 3.70 7.63 16.08
C LYS A 39 4.22 8.94 15.48
N ARG A 40 3.65 9.35 14.36
CA ARG A 40 3.87 10.63 13.69
C ARG A 40 2.53 11.16 13.15
N PRO A 41 2.42 12.46 12.86
CA PRO A 41 1.24 13.00 12.18
C PRO A 41 1.05 12.32 10.82
N THR A 42 -0.19 11.97 10.49
CA THR A 42 -0.53 11.39 9.18
C THR A 42 -1.71 12.12 8.57
N LEU A 43 -1.80 12.13 7.25
CA LEU A 43 -2.86 12.80 6.51
C LEU A 43 -3.71 11.77 5.78
N VAL A 44 -5.03 11.97 5.80
CA VAL A 44 -5.96 11.28 4.91
C VAL A 44 -6.18 12.15 3.68
N LEU A 45 -5.80 11.62 2.52
CA LEU A 45 -5.83 12.34 1.25
C LEU A 45 -6.71 11.62 0.23
N LYS A 46 -7.24 12.38 -0.74
CA LYS A 46 -7.76 11.81 -1.98
C LYS A 46 -6.67 11.84 -3.05
N TYR A 47 -6.20 10.67 -3.46
CA TYR A 47 -5.14 10.58 -4.47
C TYR A 47 -5.64 9.89 -5.76
N PRO A 48 -5.99 10.65 -6.81
CA PRO A 48 -6.54 10.08 -8.05
C PRO A 48 -5.53 9.23 -8.85
N GLY A 49 -4.23 9.30 -8.52
CA GLY A 49 -3.17 8.58 -9.21
C GLY A 49 -2.95 7.13 -8.76
N ILE A 50 -3.50 6.72 -7.60
CA ILE A 50 -3.36 5.32 -7.14
C ILE A 50 -4.58 4.52 -7.60
N PRO A 51 -4.39 3.30 -8.13
CA PRO A 51 -5.49 2.39 -8.41
C PRO A 51 -6.38 2.23 -7.18
N ILE A 52 -7.63 2.67 -7.25
CA ILE A 52 -8.59 2.45 -6.17
C ILE A 52 -8.96 0.97 -6.18
N LYS A 53 -8.63 0.26 -5.10
CA LYS A 53 -9.13 -1.10 -4.89
C LYS A 53 -10.39 -1.06 -4.03
N GLU A 54 -11.50 -1.50 -4.63
CA GLU A 54 -12.78 -1.66 -3.93
C GLU A 54 -13.20 -0.38 -3.18
N ASN A 55 -13.37 -0.46 -1.87
CA ASN A 55 -13.81 0.61 -0.99
C ASN A 55 -12.65 1.36 -0.31
N TYR A 56 -11.39 1.07 -0.65
CA TYR A 56 -10.21 1.76 -0.11
C TYR A 56 -9.90 2.99 -0.96
N THR A 57 -10.72 4.01 -0.81
CA THR A 57 -10.72 5.21 -1.67
C THR A 57 -9.73 6.28 -1.24
N PHE A 58 -9.22 6.20 -0.01
CA PHE A 58 -8.35 7.22 0.56
C PHE A 58 -6.90 6.75 0.60
N HIS A 59 -5.98 7.70 0.57
CA HIS A 59 -4.56 7.45 0.80
C HIS A 59 -4.18 7.95 2.19
N LEU A 60 -3.30 7.21 2.87
CA LEU A 60 -2.72 7.63 4.13
C LEU A 60 -1.25 8.00 3.89
N GLU A 61 -0.95 9.29 4.03
CA GLU A 61 0.37 9.88 3.85
C GLU A 61 0.98 10.19 5.22
N ASP A 62 2.25 9.85 5.41
CA ASP A 62 2.95 10.03 6.68
C ASP A 62 4.23 10.89 6.56
N GLY A 63 4.40 11.54 5.41
CA GLY A 63 5.53 12.38 5.06
C GLY A 63 6.63 11.66 4.30
N ASN A 64 6.59 10.33 4.20
CA ASN A 64 7.62 9.55 3.49
C ASN A 64 7.33 9.34 2.00
N SER A 65 6.08 9.51 1.54
CA SER A 65 5.73 9.21 0.14
C SER A 65 5.89 10.43 -0.76
N PHE A 66 4.84 11.24 -0.95
CA PHE A 66 4.84 12.39 -1.86
C PHE A 66 5.19 13.69 -1.14
N GLY A 67 5.26 13.64 0.20
CA GLY A 67 5.44 14.77 1.09
C GLY A 67 4.12 15.48 1.41
N ILE A 68 4.06 16.06 2.60
CA ILE A 68 2.89 16.81 3.12
C ILE A 68 2.48 18.00 2.24
N ASN A 69 3.34 18.44 1.32
CA ASN A 69 3.13 19.60 0.43
C ASN A 69 2.59 19.23 -0.97
N SER A 70 1.97 18.06 -1.12
CA SER A 70 1.28 17.74 -2.38
C SER A 70 0.05 18.64 -2.56
N ASP A 71 -0.25 19.10 -3.78
CA ASP A 71 -1.51 19.79 -4.13
C ASP A 71 -2.75 18.86 -4.04
N LEU A 72 -2.64 17.74 -3.31
CA LEU A 72 -3.72 16.79 -3.10
C LEU A 72 -4.68 17.31 -2.03
N GLU A 73 -5.95 17.00 -2.21
CA GLU A 73 -7.01 17.34 -1.26
C GLU A 73 -6.80 16.58 0.06
N VAL A 74 -6.49 17.33 1.13
CA VAL A 74 -6.42 16.83 2.50
C VAL A 74 -7.83 16.78 3.09
N LEU A 75 -8.26 15.60 3.51
CA LEU A 75 -9.59 15.38 4.09
C LEU A 75 -9.58 15.35 5.61
N ALA A 76 -8.50 14.85 6.21
CA ALA A 76 -8.33 14.83 7.65
C ALA A 76 -6.83 14.82 8.03
N GLU A 77 -6.51 15.50 9.12
CA GLU A 77 -5.25 15.34 9.83
C GLU A 77 -5.45 14.34 10.96
N ILE A 78 -4.49 13.43 11.12
CA ILE A 78 -4.56 12.36 12.11
C ILE A 78 -3.47 12.59 13.15
N PRO A 79 -3.84 12.80 14.42
CA PRO A 79 -2.87 13.03 15.47
C PRO A 79 -2.11 11.75 15.84
N ILE A 80 -0.93 11.93 16.45
CA ILE A 80 -0.17 10.86 17.09
C ILE A 80 -1.03 10.15 18.15
N GLY A 81 -0.89 8.84 18.26
CA GLY A 81 -1.66 8.00 19.19
C GLY A 81 -3.01 7.53 18.65
N THR A 82 -3.32 7.80 17.38
CA THR A 82 -4.56 7.34 16.74
C THR A 82 -4.44 5.85 16.39
N GLU A 83 -5.46 5.08 16.73
CA GLU A 83 -5.53 3.66 16.41
C GLU A 83 -5.76 3.44 14.91
N VAL A 84 -4.97 2.53 14.33
CA VAL A 84 -5.07 2.16 12.92
C VAL A 84 -5.29 0.66 12.82
N SER A 85 -6.20 0.25 11.94
CA SER A 85 -6.49 -1.15 11.69
C SER A 85 -6.11 -1.50 10.26
N ILE A 86 -5.06 -2.31 10.10
CA ILE A 86 -4.68 -2.90 8.81
C ILE A 86 -5.30 -4.29 8.76
N THR A 87 -6.11 -4.54 7.74
CA THR A 87 -6.86 -5.81 7.61
C THR A 87 -6.29 -6.71 6.52
N LYS A 88 -5.57 -6.13 5.55
CA LYS A 88 -5.05 -6.87 4.40
C LYS A 88 -3.79 -6.23 3.85
N VAL A 89 -2.88 -7.06 3.34
CA VAL A 89 -1.73 -6.65 2.54
C VAL A 89 -1.67 -7.44 1.25
N GLU A 90 -1.44 -6.76 0.14
CA GLU A 90 -1.25 -7.40 -1.16
C GLU A 90 -0.04 -6.84 -1.90
N LEU A 91 0.66 -7.74 -2.60
CA LEU A 91 1.64 -7.34 -3.60
C LEU A 91 0.96 -7.17 -4.94
N HIS A 92 1.20 -6.05 -5.61
CA HIS A 92 0.66 -5.72 -6.92
C HIS A 92 1.79 -5.55 -7.91
N THR A 93 1.83 -6.36 -8.96
CA THR A 93 2.86 -6.27 -10.02
C THR A 93 2.29 -5.67 -11.29
N GLY A 94 2.83 -4.53 -11.69
CA GLY A 94 2.54 -3.90 -12.97
C GLY A 94 3.11 -4.74 -14.13
N ARG A 95 2.28 -5.10 -15.11
CA ARG A 95 2.69 -5.93 -16.26
C ARG A 95 3.66 -5.22 -17.21
N VAL A 96 3.57 -3.89 -17.32
CA VAL A 96 4.40 -3.10 -18.24
C VAL A 96 5.72 -2.71 -17.58
N SER A 97 5.69 -2.18 -16.35
CA SER A 97 6.89 -1.76 -15.65
C SER A 97 7.64 -2.91 -14.97
N GLY A 98 6.96 -4.02 -14.68
CA GLY A 98 7.50 -5.10 -13.83
C GLY A 98 7.61 -4.72 -12.35
N THR A 99 7.33 -3.46 -11.99
CA THR A 99 7.40 -2.97 -10.61
C THR A 99 6.36 -3.67 -9.76
N THR A 100 6.80 -4.12 -8.57
CA THR A 100 5.91 -4.68 -7.56
C THR A 100 5.86 -3.75 -6.37
N SER A 101 4.65 -3.42 -5.91
CA SER A 101 4.42 -2.59 -4.72
C SER A 101 3.61 -3.37 -3.70
N ALA A 102 3.92 -3.19 -2.41
CA ALA A 102 3.16 -3.76 -1.32
C ALA A 102 2.12 -2.74 -0.83
N TYR A 103 0.85 -3.04 -1.04
CA TYR A 103 -0.28 -2.20 -0.61
C TYR A 103 -0.85 -2.72 0.70
N LEU A 104 -0.94 -1.84 1.68
CA LEU A 104 -1.60 -2.04 2.97
C LEU A 104 -2.99 -1.45 2.87
N PHE A 105 -3.99 -2.22 3.28
CA PHE A 105 -5.39 -1.82 3.27
C PHE A 105 -5.93 -1.82 4.69
N GLY A 106 -6.56 -0.71 5.07
CA GLY A 106 -6.98 -0.51 6.44
C GLY A 106 -8.05 0.54 6.62
N LYS A 107 -8.33 0.82 7.90
CA LYS A 107 -9.25 1.85 8.35
C LYS A 107 -8.64 2.68 9.46
N ILE A 108 -8.96 3.97 9.45
CA ILE A 108 -8.58 4.90 10.51
C ILE A 108 -9.76 5.82 10.82
N TYR A 109 -9.94 6.13 12.10
CA TYR A 109 -10.98 7.04 12.57
C TYR A 109 -10.38 8.42 12.84
N SER A 110 -11.01 9.46 12.31
CA SER A 110 -10.68 10.84 12.67
C SER A 110 -11.71 11.35 13.68
N ALA A 111 -11.23 11.76 14.85
CA ALA A 111 -12.08 12.36 15.87
C ALA A 111 -12.59 13.75 15.44
N ASP A 112 -11.79 14.48 14.66
CA ASP A 112 -12.10 15.85 14.23
C ASP A 112 -13.23 15.89 13.22
N THR A 113 -13.23 14.96 12.25
CA THR A 113 -14.30 14.86 11.25
C THR A 113 -15.42 13.90 11.67
N GLN A 114 -15.20 13.11 12.72
CA GLN A 114 -16.08 12.02 13.18
C GLN A 114 -16.33 10.93 12.12
N GLU A 115 -15.40 10.75 11.19
CA GLU A 115 -15.51 9.80 10.09
C GLU A 115 -14.47 8.67 10.18
N THR A 116 -14.82 7.52 9.61
CA THR A 116 -13.88 6.41 9.39
C THR A 116 -13.47 6.36 7.93
N TYR A 117 -12.17 6.48 7.67
CA TYR A 117 -11.60 6.45 6.33
C TYR A 117 -11.03 5.06 6.04
N ALA A 118 -11.53 4.41 4.99
CA ALA A 118 -10.92 3.21 4.44
C ALA A 118 -9.77 3.61 3.50
N PHE A 119 -8.55 3.30 3.90
CA PHE A 119 -7.34 3.79 3.25
C PHE A 119 -6.54 2.67 2.58
N GLN A 120 -5.70 3.08 1.64
CA GLN A 120 -4.57 2.32 1.14
C GLN A 120 -3.28 3.13 1.24
N CYS A 121 -2.18 2.47 1.59
CA CYS A 121 -0.84 3.04 1.50
C CYS A 121 0.16 1.97 1.06
N THR A 122 1.34 2.40 0.63
CA THR A 122 2.43 1.48 0.28
C THR A 122 3.43 1.40 1.41
N TRP A 123 4.03 0.23 1.61
CA TRP A 123 5.13 0.09 2.56
C TRP A 123 6.15 -0.95 2.11
N GLY A 124 7.39 -0.50 1.98
CA GLY A 124 8.53 -1.30 1.59
C GLY A 124 8.87 -1.22 0.11
N ASP A 125 10.14 -1.49 -0.17
CA ASP A 125 10.77 -1.36 -1.47
C ASP A 125 11.28 -2.71 -1.95
N TYR A 126 10.98 -3.03 -3.21
CA TYR A 126 11.39 -4.28 -3.83
C TYR A 126 12.67 -4.10 -4.65
N HIS A 127 13.74 -4.73 -4.19
CA HIS A 127 15.06 -4.70 -4.81
C HIS A 127 15.22 -5.90 -5.73
N VAL A 128 15.25 -5.63 -7.03
CA VAL A 128 15.36 -6.66 -8.08
C VAL A 128 16.50 -6.40 -9.06
N LEU A 129 16.87 -5.14 -9.27
CA LEU A 129 17.95 -4.80 -10.19
C LEU A 129 19.29 -5.17 -9.56
N TYR A 130 20.12 -5.90 -10.31
CA TYR A 130 21.47 -6.33 -9.89
C TYR A 130 21.51 -7.28 -8.68
N GLU A 131 20.40 -7.96 -8.37
CA GLU A 131 20.31 -8.87 -7.23
C GLU A 131 20.07 -10.32 -7.70
N ASP A 132 20.95 -11.25 -7.31
CA ASP A 132 20.78 -12.68 -7.59
C ASP A 132 19.54 -13.25 -6.92
N LYS A 133 19.18 -12.69 -5.76
CA LYS A 133 18.01 -13.07 -4.98
C LYS A 133 17.26 -11.79 -4.56
N PRO A 134 16.22 -11.40 -5.32
CA PRO A 134 15.42 -10.21 -5.02
C PRO A 134 14.84 -10.24 -3.61
N PHE A 135 14.77 -9.08 -2.97
CA PHE A 135 14.31 -8.94 -1.59
C PHE A 135 13.57 -7.62 -1.36
N TRP A 136 12.90 -7.55 -0.23
CA TRP A 136 12.21 -6.36 0.26
C TRP A 136 12.98 -5.75 1.42
N THR A 137 13.00 -4.42 1.48
CA THR A 137 13.35 -3.64 2.67
C THR A 137 12.15 -2.81 3.09
N PHE A 138 12.09 -2.42 4.36
CA PHE A 138 10.97 -1.67 4.89
C PHE A 138 11.46 -0.47 5.68
N GLU A 139 11.24 0.71 5.11
CA GLU A 139 11.50 1.98 5.78
C GLU A 139 10.60 2.17 7.01
N GLN A 140 10.94 3.15 7.85
CA GLN A 140 10.22 3.42 9.08
C GLN A 140 8.81 3.93 8.78
N ALA A 141 7.81 3.10 9.01
CA ALA A 141 6.42 3.47 8.84
C ALA A 141 5.90 4.36 9.99
N PHE A 142 4.75 5.01 9.77
CA PHE A 142 4.09 5.85 10.77
C PHE A 142 3.72 5.18 12.08
N TRP A 143 3.71 3.85 12.18
CA TRP A 143 3.45 3.11 13.42
C TRP A 143 4.73 2.60 14.13
N GLN A 144 5.91 2.85 13.56
CA GLN A 144 7.19 2.34 14.07
C GLN A 144 8.07 3.43 14.69
N ASP A 145 8.82 3.07 15.74
CA ASP A 145 9.87 3.94 16.32
C ASP A 145 11.15 3.91 15.47
N GLU A 146 11.45 2.76 14.87
CA GLU A 146 12.66 2.51 14.08
C GLU A 146 12.31 1.67 12.83
N PRO A 147 13.06 1.82 11.71
CA PRO A 147 12.86 1.02 10.51
C PRO A 147 13.21 -0.45 10.73
N LEU A 148 12.71 -1.34 9.86
CA LEU A 148 13.17 -2.73 9.85
C LEU A 148 14.54 -2.82 9.17
N THR A 149 15.48 -3.52 9.80
CA THR A 149 16.87 -3.64 9.30
C THR A 149 17.10 -4.91 8.47
N GLU A 150 16.17 -5.85 8.48
CA GLU A 150 16.29 -7.14 7.80
C GLU A 150 15.90 -7.08 6.32
N LYS A 151 16.47 -8.00 5.52
CA LYS A 151 16.00 -8.29 4.16
C LYS A 151 14.91 -9.35 4.21
N TYR A 152 13.80 -9.11 3.51
CA TYR A 152 12.67 -10.04 3.45
C TYR A 152 12.54 -10.68 2.07
N TYR A 153 12.42 -12.00 2.02
CA TYR A 153 12.32 -12.76 0.77
C TYR A 153 10.88 -13.21 0.54
N ILE A 154 10.06 -12.28 0.05
CA ILE A 154 8.62 -12.47 -0.18
C ILE A 154 8.40 -12.72 -1.67
N LYS A 155 7.72 -13.81 -2.02
CA LYS A 155 7.45 -14.16 -3.42
C LYS A 155 6.54 -13.12 -4.09
N VAL A 156 6.90 -12.65 -5.27
CA VAL A 156 6.05 -11.73 -6.06
C VAL A 156 5.03 -12.50 -6.94
N PRO A 157 3.89 -11.88 -7.33
CA PRO A 157 2.84 -12.48 -8.19
C PRO A 157 3.24 -12.96 -9.61
#